data_AF-A0A9P7IB39-F1
#
_entry.id   AF-A0A9P7IB39-F1
#
_cell.length_a   1.000
_cell.length_b   1.000
_cell.length_c   1.000
_cell.angle_alpha   90.00
_cell.angle_beta   90.00
_cell.angle_gamma   90.00
#
_symmetry.space_group_name_H-M   'P 1'
#
loop_
_entity.id
_entity.type
_entity.pdbx_description
1 polymer ?
#
loop_
_entity_poly.entity_id
_entity_poly.type
_entity_poly.pdbx_seq_one_letter_code
_entity_poly.pdbx_strand_id
1 'polypeptide(L)'
;MSQENFSLQMSDVSSSFVELMYEANKRGCLPGWPETYKLQSFRSDYNSWVRNHGMRLDSGVSNTATNYPNEDRVKRSAIKLALSTLNSQIQLLMQDYRDGPPLRTASGAQSNASSVERSLTTLSRWTSREDYE
;
A
#
# COMPACT_ATOMS: atom_id res chain seq x y z
N MET A 1 4.64 25.60 -5.68
CA MET A 1 4.18 24.38 -6.37
C MET A 1 4.83 23.20 -5.63
N SER A 2 4.07 22.39 -4.91
CA SER A 2 4.63 21.20 -4.25
C SER A 2 4.87 20.13 -5.32
N GLN A 3 6.12 19.76 -5.52
CA GLN A 3 6.47 18.56 -6.28
C GLN A 3 5.78 17.38 -5.59
N GLU A 4 4.96 16.64 -6.32
CA GLU A 4 4.29 15.44 -5.82
C GLU A 4 5.34 14.35 -5.60
N ASN A 5 5.85 14.19 -4.38
CA ASN A 5 6.92 13.24 -4.10
C ASN A 5 6.33 11.84 -3.83
N PHE A 6 6.05 11.08 -4.89
CA PHE A 6 5.58 9.69 -4.77
C PHE A 6 6.67 8.81 -4.16
N SER A 7 7.95 9.08 -4.46
CA SER A 7 9.08 8.40 -3.83
C SER A 7 9.01 8.40 -2.30
N LEU A 8 8.69 9.53 -1.68
CA LEU A 8 8.51 9.62 -0.22
C LEU A 8 7.35 8.73 0.25
N GLN A 9 6.17 8.87 -0.35
CA GLN A 9 5.00 8.07 0.05
C GLN A 9 5.23 6.57 -0.13
N MET A 10 5.91 6.17 -1.21
CA MET A 10 6.23 4.77 -1.45
C MET A 10 7.27 4.25 -0.45
N SER A 11 8.24 5.09 -0.08
CA SER A 11 9.20 4.77 0.98
C SER A 11 8.49 4.60 2.33
N ASP A 12 7.53 5.45 2.66
CA ASP A 12 6.77 5.36 3.92
C ASP A 12 5.98 4.05 4.00
N VAL A 13 5.28 3.68 2.92
CA VAL A 13 4.55 2.39 2.85
C VAL A 13 5.52 1.20 2.97
N SER A 14 6.68 1.27 2.30
CA SER A 14 7.72 0.24 2.40
C SER A 14 8.21 0.06 3.83
N SER A 15 8.46 1.16 4.54
CA SER A 15 8.87 1.15 5.95
C SER A 15 7.78 0.57 6.85
N SER A 16 6.52 0.95 6.65
CA SER A 16 5.39 0.39 7.41
C SER A 16 5.27 -1.13 7.24
N PHE A 17 5.52 -1.67 6.05
CA PHE A 17 5.56 -3.13 5.86
C PHE A 17 6.72 -3.79 6.61
N VAL A 18 7.89 -3.15 6.69
CA VAL A 18 9.03 -3.66 7.46
C VAL A 18 8.70 -3.69 8.95
N GLU A 19 8.12 -2.62 9.48
CA GLU A 19 7.70 -2.57 10.89
C GLU A 19 6.59 -3.58 11.21
N LEU A 20 5.59 -3.73 10.33
CA LEU A 20 4.54 -4.74 10.48
C LEU A 20 5.16 -6.16 10.58
N MET A 21 6.10 -6.48 9.69
CA MET A 21 6.80 -7.76 9.73
C MET A 21 7.59 -7.95 11.03
N TYR A 22 8.22 -6.89 11.53
CA TYR A 22 8.93 -6.92 12.80
C TYR A 22 8.00 -7.23 13.97
N GLU A 23 6.85 -6.55 14.07
CA GLU A 23 5.89 -6.77 15.15
C GLU A 23 5.23 -8.16 15.08
N ALA A 24 4.88 -8.61 13.87
CA ALA A 24 4.34 -9.94 13.67
C ALA A 24 5.33 -11.05 14.06
N ASN A 25 6.60 -10.90 13.66
CA ASN A 25 7.66 -11.86 14.03
C ASN A 25 7.96 -11.86 15.52
N LYS A 26 7.96 -10.68 16.17
CA LYS A 26 8.16 -10.54 17.62
C LYS A 26 7.08 -11.26 18.42
N ARG A 27 5.83 -11.22 17.96
CA ARG A 27 4.68 -11.90 18.60
C ARG A 27 4.65 -13.40 18.34
N GLY A 28 5.26 -13.85 17.24
CA GLY A 28 5.22 -15.24 16.81
C GLY A 28 3.83 -15.66 16.31
N CYS A 29 3.60 -16.97 16.28
CA CYS A 29 2.34 -17.52 15.77
C CYS A 29 1.19 -17.25 16.77
N LEU A 30 0.25 -16.38 16.38
CA LEU A 30 -0.97 -16.12 17.13
C LEU A 30 -2.14 -16.87 16.47
N PRO A 31 -2.81 -17.81 17.17
CA PRO A 31 -3.91 -18.58 16.58
C PRO A 31 -5.04 -17.69 16.03
N GLY A 32 -5.40 -17.90 14.76
CA GLY A 32 -6.45 -17.17 14.06
C GLY A 32 -6.06 -15.78 13.54
N TRP A 33 -4.87 -15.27 13.89
CA TRP A 33 -4.36 -14.01 13.35
C TRP A 33 -3.81 -14.22 11.93
N PRO A 34 -3.60 -13.14 11.16
CA PRO A 34 -2.96 -13.27 9.85
C PRO A 34 -1.59 -13.94 9.98
N GLU A 35 -1.35 -14.94 9.15
CA GLU A 35 -0.11 -15.69 9.19
C GLU A 35 1.01 -14.89 8.53
N THR A 36 2.25 -15.11 8.99
CA THR A 36 3.43 -14.36 8.53
C THR A 36 3.59 -14.42 7.01
N TYR A 37 3.30 -15.56 6.37
CA TYR A 37 3.41 -15.68 4.91
C TYR A 37 2.39 -14.78 4.17
N LYS A 38 1.21 -14.54 4.75
CA LYS A 38 0.19 -13.62 4.18
C LYS A 38 0.66 -12.18 4.27
N LEU A 39 1.32 -11.80 5.36
CA LEU A 39 1.93 -10.47 5.48
C LEU A 39 3.10 -10.30 4.50
N GLN A 40 3.90 -11.36 4.30
CA GLN A 40 4.96 -11.37 3.30
C GLN A 40 4.41 -11.24 1.87
N SER A 41 3.29 -11.88 1.55
CA SER A 41 2.67 -11.73 0.23
C SER A 41 2.23 -10.29 -0.02
N PHE A 42 1.59 -9.63 0.95
CA PHE A 42 1.24 -8.20 0.83
C PHE A 42 2.44 -7.30 0.52
N ARG A 43 3.55 -7.52 1.24
CA ARG A 43 4.79 -6.78 1.00
C ARG A 43 5.37 -7.08 -0.39
N SER A 44 5.33 -8.34 -0.82
CA SER A 44 5.81 -8.76 -2.14
C SER A 44 5.00 -8.11 -3.25
N ASP A 45 3.67 -8.11 -3.14
CA ASP A 45 2.75 -7.50 -4.10
C ASP A 45 3.00 -5.99 -4.21
N TYR A 46 3.17 -5.32 -3.07
CA TYR A 46 3.52 -3.91 -3.03
C TYR A 46 4.87 -3.61 -3.68
N ASN A 47 5.92 -4.39 -3.36
CA ASN A 47 7.24 -4.22 -3.96
C ASN A 47 7.22 -4.43 -5.47
N SER A 48 6.45 -5.41 -5.95
CA SER A 48 6.23 -5.64 -7.38
C SER A 48 5.57 -4.42 -8.02
N TRP A 49 4.53 -3.87 -7.39
CA TRP A 49 3.86 -2.66 -7.85
C TRP A 49 4.83 -1.45 -7.94
N VAL A 50 5.66 -1.22 -6.92
CA VAL A 50 6.65 -0.12 -6.92
C VAL A 50 7.64 -0.27 -8.07
N ARG A 51 8.14 -1.49 -8.32
CA ARG A 51 9.09 -1.76 -9.41
C ARG A 51 8.48 -1.50 -10.79
N ASN A 52 7.24 -1.91 -11.00
CA ASN A 52 6.58 -1.83 -12.30
C ASN A 52 5.98 -0.45 -12.60
N HIS A 53 5.44 0.22 -11.58
CA HIS A 53 4.66 1.45 -11.75
C HIS A 53 5.23 2.66 -11.02
N GLY A 54 5.88 2.47 -9.86
CA GLY A 54 6.38 3.55 -9.01
C GLY A 54 7.37 4.47 -9.71
N MET A 55 8.32 3.90 -10.45
CA MET A 55 9.35 4.66 -11.18
C MET A 55 8.78 5.59 -12.26
N ARG A 56 7.60 5.25 -12.83
CA ARG A 56 6.91 6.07 -13.85
C ARG A 56 6.16 7.27 -13.25
N LEU A 57 5.83 7.24 -11.96
CA LEU A 57 5.06 8.29 -11.30
C LEU A 57 5.93 9.53 -10.98
N ASP A 58 7.18 9.30 -10.58
CA ASP A 58 8.16 10.36 -10.27
C ASP A 58 8.86 10.92 -11.50
N SER A 59 8.92 10.17 -12.62
CA SER A 59 9.69 10.57 -13.80
C SER A 59 9.09 11.73 -14.60
N GLY A 60 8.01 12.36 -14.10
CA GLY A 60 7.51 13.65 -14.59
C GLY A 60 7.54 13.80 -16.10
N VAL A 61 7.15 12.76 -16.86
CA VAL A 61 7.16 12.83 -18.31
C VAL A 61 6.24 13.98 -18.68
N SER A 62 6.90 15.03 -19.15
CA SER A 62 6.30 16.30 -19.51
C SER A 62 5.47 16.03 -20.75
N ASN A 63 4.19 15.68 -20.56
CA ASN A 63 3.29 15.48 -21.69
C ASN A 63 3.02 16.84 -22.32
N THR A 64 3.75 17.11 -23.39
CA THR A 64 3.55 18.13 -24.42
C THR A 64 2.27 17.91 -25.23
N ALA A 65 1.23 17.29 -24.65
CA ALA A 65 -0.06 17.05 -25.31
C ALA A 65 -1.12 17.97 -24.69
N THR A 66 -1.40 19.06 -25.38
CA THR A 66 -2.19 20.22 -24.95
C THR A 66 -3.69 19.98 -24.71
N ASN A 67 -4.20 18.74 -24.69
CA ASN A 67 -5.64 18.48 -24.60
C ASN A 67 -6.14 17.52 -23.49
N TYR A 68 -5.28 16.92 -22.65
CA TYR A 68 -5.73 16.06 -21.52
C TYR A 68 -5.06 16.30 -20.14
N PRO A 69 -4.75 17.55 -19.71
CA PRO A 69 -4.08 17.80 -18.43
C PRO A 69 -4.90 17.41 -17.17
N ASN A 70 -6.19 17.05 -17.31
CA ASN A 70 -7.06 16.76 -16.16
C ASN A 70 -7.04 15.27 -15.75
N GLU A 71 -7.02 14.33 -16.70
CA GLU A 71 -7.10 12.90 -16.39
C GLU A 71 -5.84 12.38 -15.68
N ASP A 72 -4.66 12.81 -16.13
CA ASP A 72 -3.39 12.44 -15.49
C ASP A 72 -3.31 12.97 -14.05
N ARG A 73 -3.82 14.17 -13.80
CA ARG A 73 -3.89 14.75 -12.44
C ARG A 73 -4.87 13.99 -11.55
N VAL A 74 -6.03 13.59 -12.09
CA VAL A 74 -7.01 12.77 -11.36
C VAL A 74 -6.42 11.39 -11.03
N LYS A 75 -5.78 10.71 -12.00
CA LYS A 75 -5.10 9.42 -11.78
C LYS A 75 -4.01 9.53 -10.72
N ARG A 76 -3.12 10.53 -10.81
CA ARG A 76 -2.08 10.79 -9.81
C ARG A 76 -2.68 11.01 -8.42
N SER A 77 -3.74 11.82 -8.31
CA SER A 77 -4.43 12.08 -7.04
C SER A 77 -5.07 10.81 -6.46
N ALA A 78 -5.66 9.97 -7.30
CA ALA A 78 -6.25 8.70 -6.90
C ALA A 78 -5.18 7.71 -6.39
N ILE A 79 -4.03 7.62 -7.07
CA ILE A 79 -2.90 6.78 -6.65
C ILE A 79 -2.36 7.26 -5.30
N LYS A 80 -2.19 8.56 -5.09
CA LYS A 80 -1.79 9.11 -3.78
C LYS A 80 -2.76 8.72 -2.68
N LEU A 81 -4.06 8.89 -2.93
CA LEU A 81 -5.09 8.52 -1.96
C LEU A 81 -5.04 7.02 -1.65
N ALA A 82 -4.83 6.18 -2.67
CA ALA A 82 -4.68 4.74 -2.51
C ALA A 82 -3.43 4.37 -1.68
N LEU A 83 -2.29 5.02 -1.92
CA LEU A 83 -1.06 4.84 -1.14
C LEU A 83 -1.23 5.27 0.32
N SER A 84 -1.83 6.45 0.57
CA SER A 84 -2.14 6.92 1.92
C SER A 84 -3.07 5.95 2.64
N THR A 85 -4.12 5.49 1.95
CA THR A 85 -5.08 4.52 2.50
C THR A 85 -4.38 3.20 2.84
N LEU A 86 -3.57 2.67 1.93
CA LEU A 86 -2.78 1.46 2.16
C LEU A 86 -1.88 1.62 3.40
N ASN A 87 -1.17 2.75 3.51
CA ASN A 87 -0.30 3.00 4.65
C ASN A 87 -1.07 3.00 5.98
N SER A 88 -2.23 3.66 6.04
CA SER A 88 -3.09 3.65 7.23
C SER A 88 -3.58 2.25 7.59
N GLN A 89 -3.95 1.43 6.60
CA GLN A 89 -4.38 0.04 6.85
C GLN A 89 -3.24 -0.82 7.39
N ILE A 90 -2.02 -0.63 6.88
CA ILE A 90 -0.82 -1.32 7.40
C ILE A 90 -0.56 -0.90 8.85
N GLN A 91 -0.66 0.40 9.16
CA GLN A 91 -0.46 0.90 10.52
C GLN A 91 -1.51 0.38 11.51
N LEU A 92 -2.77 0.26 11.10
CA LEU A 92 -3.82 -0.37 11.91
C LEU A 92 -3.52 -1.84 12.21
N LEU A 93 -3.12 -2.60 11.19
CA LEU A 93 -2.75 -4.00 11.37
C LEU A 93 -1.49 -4.15 12.24
N MET A 94 -0.50 -3.27 12.05
CA MET A 94 0.68 -3.21 12.91
C MET A 94 0.31 -2.92 14.35
N GLN A 95 -0.62 -2.00 14.60
CA GLN A 95 -1.13 -1.71 15.93
C GLN A 95 -1.84 -2.92 16.53
N ASP A 96 -2.61 -3.68 15.74
CA ASP A 96 -3.19 -4.94 16.22
C ASP A 96 -2.08 -5.88 16.72
N TYR A 97 -0.98 -6.06 15.98
CA TYR A 97 0.15 -6.87 16.45
C TYR A 97 0.87 -6.25 17.65
N ARG A 98 0.95 -4.92 17.78
CA ARG A 98 1.54 -4.26 18.96
C ARG A 98 0.69 -4.47 20.21
N ASP A 99 -0.63 -4.50 20.08
CA ASP A 99 -1.60 -4.68 21.16
C ASP A 99 -1.79 -6.15 21.53
N GLY A 100 -1.93 -7.01 20.52
CA GLY A 100 -2.07 -8.46 20.65
C GLY A 100 -3.39 -8.93 21.29
N PRO A 101 -3.48 -10.23 21.61
CA PRO A 101 -4.72 -10.85 22.11
C PRO A 101 -5.38 -10.19 23.34
N PRO A 102 -4.65 -9.58 24.30
CA PRO A 102 -5.28 -8.93 25.45
C PRO A 102 -6.15 -7.71 25.11
N LEU A 103 -5.86 -7.04 23.99
CA LEU A 103 -6.49 -5.79 23.58
C LEU A 103 -7.15 -5.88 22.19
N ARG A 104 -6.85 -6.94 21.44
CA ARG A 104 -7.29 -7.10 20.06
C ARG A 104 -7.68 -8.53 19.75
N THR A 105 -8.78 -8.68 19.01
CA THR A 105 -9.26 -9.99 18.57
C THR A 105 -8.56 -10.42 17.29
N ALA A 106 -8.43 -11.74 17.11
CA ALA A 106 -7.97 -12.32 15.85
C ALA A 106 -8.85 -11.89 14.66
N SER A 107 -10.17 -11.78 14.87
CA SER A 107 -11.12 -11.30 13.85
C SER A 107 -10.86 -9.84 13.45
N GLY A 108 -10.48 -8.99 14.41
CA GLY A 108 -10.08 -7.60 14.15
C GLY A 108 -8.83 -7.55 13.27
N ALA A 109 -7.80 -8.30 13.62
CA ALA A 109 -6.56 -8.41 12.85
C ALA A 109 -6.80 -8.97 11.44
N GLN A 110 -7.66 -9.98 11.28
CA GLN A 110 -8.04 -10.52 9.97
C GLN A 110 -8.81 -9.51 9.11
N SER A 111 -9.69 -8.72 9.73
CA SER A 111 -10.41 -7.64 9.04
C SER A 111 -9.45 -6.58 8.50
N ASN A 112 -8.47 -6.16 9.32
CA ASN A 112 -7.45 -5.20 8.92
C ASN A 112 -6.51 -5.76 7.84
N ALA A 113 -6.11 -7.03 7.93
CA ALA A 113 -5.36 -7.70 6.85
C ALA A 113 -6.16 -7.74 5.53
N SER A 114 -7.46 -8.00 5.58
CA SER A 114 -8.32 -7.97 4.40
C SER A 114 -8.47 -6.56 3.81
N SER A 115 -8.37 -5.52 4.65
CA SER A 115 -8.36 -4.12 4.19
C SER A 115 -7.03 -3.74 3.52
N VAL A 116 -5.90 -4.28 3.97
CA VAL A 116 -4.60 -4.14 3.28
C VAL A 116 -4.67 -4.78 1.89
N GLU A 117 -5.17 -6.01 1.79
CA GLU A 117 -5.36 -6.74 0.52
C GLU A 117 -6.25 -5.97 -0.48
N ARG A 118 -7.39 -5.44 -0.01
CA ARG A 118 -8.29 -4.61 -0.82
C ARG A 118 -7.62 -3.31 -1.28
N SER A 119 -6.79 -2.70 -0.42
CA SER A 119 -6.05 -1.48 -0.76
C SER A 119 -5.00 -1.74 -1.83
N LEU A 120 -4.27 -2.86 -1.74
CA LEU A 120 -3.32 -3.29 -2.77
C LEU A 120 -4.01 -3.57 -4.11
N THR A 121 -5.16 -4.25 -4.08
CA THR A 121 -5.97 -4.49 -5.28
C THR A 121 -6.43 -3.17 -5.93
N THR A 122 -6.87 -2.21 -5.11
CA THR A 122 -7.30 -0.89 -5.60
C THR A 122 -6.13 -0.11 -6.19
N LEU A 123 -4.96 -0.13 -5.54
CA LEU A 123 -3.75 0.51 -6.03
C LEU A 123 -3.33 -0.04 -7.40
N SER A 124 -3.34 -1.37 -7.54
CA SER A 124 -3.01 -2.04 -8.80
C SER A 124 -3.97 -1.66 -9.93
N ARG A 125 -5.28 -1.56 -9.65
CA ARG A 125 -6.30 -1.16 -10.65
C ARG A 125 -6.07 0.25 -11.22
N TRP A 126 -5.54 1.18 -10.43
CA TRP A 126 -5.25 2.53 -10.91
C TRP A 126 -4.06 2.60 -11.86
N THR A 127 -3.17 1.61 -11.82
CA THR A 127 -1.96 1.55 -12.66
C THR A 127 -2.00 0.48 -13.74
N SER A 128 -2.98 -0.44 -13.71
CA SER A 128 -3.15 -1.51 -14.69
C SER A 128 -3.97 -1.10 -15.93
N ARG A 129 -4.53 0.12 -15.97
CA ARG A 129 -5.18 0.67 -17.19
C ARG A 129 -4.15 1.34 -18.10
N GLU A 130 -3.20 0.55 -18.58
CA GLU A 130 -2.60 0.74 -19.90
C GLU A 130 -3.24 -0.36 -20.75
N ASP A 131 -4.33 -0.04 -21.47
CA ASP A 131 -4.93 -0.80 -22.58
C ASP A 131 -6.30 -0.18 -22.89
N TYR A 132 -6.29 0.96 -23.58
CA TYR A 132 -7.29 1.25 -24.59
C TYR A 132 -6.54 1.86 -25.76
N GLU A 133 -6.53 1.08 -26.85
CA GLU A 133 -6.10 1.42 -28.21
C GLU A 133 -6.64 2.76 -28.70
#